data_AF-A0A7X5XYI3-F1
#
_entry.id   AF-A0A7X5XYI3-F1
#
_cell.length_a   1.000
_cell.length_b   1.000
_cell.length_c   1.000
_cell.angle_alpha   90.00
_cell.angle_beta   90.00
_cell.angle_gamma   90.00
#
_symmetry.space_group_name_H-M   'P 1'
#
loop_
_entity.id
_entity.type
_entity.pdbx_description
1 polymer ?
#
loop_
_entity_poly.entity_id
_entity_poly.type
_entity_poly.pdbx_seq_one_letter_code
_entity_poly.pdbx_strand_id
1 'polypeptide(L)'
;MATAVASALALVLATSAGAATLRGGMGGPAGYGNLVLQPNDDDFSAVQNSPFLINFFGYSGRSFFVNNNGNISFGQGISSFTPVPFDGHAAAPLIAPFWADVDTRCSGCGAVYLGSQSANSFTVTWNNVGYFEENGSKLNNFQMTLAGMANSGDFDIEFRYDRIEWTTGDASGGIGGLGGVPAQAGFDAGDGAHFYSLPGSFSSRGALNFTNITNVAGGEAGVFKFSIRNGAVLADGTSPATPLLPSNVTNGNGGPGFGFQFQVQQNQRVFVDPIVATGYDFEVGAGSPDILSALFPDLGDPDGYTIYLLSDLATPFATGVGAGGPPFLVDFAAIGGVSGFRIAGIDPALGLDPDNPNAFVTGLTFEVTGPTMVDLTQTPIRFDTDSTVPEPASWGMLLLGFAGIGGLLRRRRQAPARA
;
A
#
# COMPACT_ATOMS: atom_id res chain seq x y z
N MET A 1 -57.69 28.10 -12.26
CA MET A 1 -56.29 28.32 -11.83
C MET A 1 -55.87 27.14 -10.97
N ALA A 2 -55.07 26.23 -11.51
CA ALA A 2 -54.37 25.20 -10.74
C ALA A 2 -53.09 24.88 -11.52
N THR A 3 -51.99 25.53 -11.13
CA THR A 3 -50.65 25.27 -11.64
C THR A 3 -50.08 24.06 -10.91
N ALA A 4 -49.88 22.96 -11.64
CA ALA A 4 -49.10 21.82 -11.17
C ALA A 4 -47.61 22.12 -11.43
N VAL A 5 -46.82 22.17 -10.37
CA VAL A 5 -45.35 22.25 -10.44
C VAL A 5 -44.82 20.82 -10.51
N ALA A 6 -44.25 20.44 -11.64
CA ALA A 6 -43.51 19.19 -11.78
C ALA A 6 -42.08 19.40 -11.27
N SER A 7 -41.74 18.78 -10.14
CA SER A 7 -40.36 18.71 -9.66
C SER A 7 -39.60 17.69 -10.50
N ALA A 8 -38.65 18.17 -11.30
CA ALA A 8 -37.67 17.32 -11.97
C ALA A 8 -36.68 16.78 -10.95
N LEU A 9 -36.75 15.49 -10.66
CA LEU A 9 -35.76 14.79 -9.86
C LEU A 9 -34.53 14.55 -10.74
N ALA A 10 -33.46 15.31 -10.51
CA ALA A 10 -32.17 15.08 -11.14
C ALA A 10 -31.61 13.74 -10.61
N LEU A 11 -31.58 12.74 -11.47
CA LEU A 11 -30.89 11.48 -11.22
C LEU A 11 -29.39 11.77 -11.23
N VAL A 12 -28.80 11.93 -10.05
CA VAL A 12 -27.35 11.87 -9.88
C VAL A 12 -26.97 10.42 -10.15
N LEU A 13 -26.44 10.15 -11.34
CA LEU A 13 -25.72 8.91 -11.62
C LEU A 13 -24.52 8.87 -10.68
N ALA A 14 -24.60 8.02 -9.65
CA ALA A 14 -23.41 7.64 -8.90
C ALA A 14 -22.46 6.97 -9.88
N THR A 15 -21.35 7.64 -10.22
CA THR A 15 -20.21 6.98 -10.85
C THR A 15 -19.74 5.90 -9.91
N SER A 16 -19.73 4.64 -10.34
CA SER A 16 -19.12 3.54 -9.58
C SER A 16 -17.64 3.86 -9.38
N ALA A 17 -17.28 4.39 -8.22
CA ALA A 17 -15.92 4.75 -7.86
C ALA A 17 -15.17 3.49 -7.41
N GLY A 18 -14.23 3.03 -8.23
CA GLY A 18 -13.40 1.86 -7.94
C GLY A 18 -12.68 1.28 -9.16
N ALA A 19 -12.31 2.11 -10.14
CA ALA A 19 -11.60 1.69 -11.33
C ALA A 19 -10.71 2.84 -11.82
N ALA A 20 -9.42 2.56 -11.99
CA ALA A 20 -8.45 3.55 -12.37
C ALA A 20 -8.31 3.59 -13.90
N THR A 21 -8.78 4.64 -14.55
CA THR A 21 -8.73 4.81 -16.02
C THR A 21 -7.31 4.67 -16.58
N LEU A 22 -7.09 3.74 -17.51
CA LEU A 22 -5.76 3.53 -18.11
C LEU A 22 -5.17 4.84 -18.68
N ARG A 23 -3.85 5.02 -18.53
CA ARG A 23 -3.17 6.20 -19.05
C ARG A 23 -2.99 6.05 -20.56
N GLY A 24 -3.63 6.94 -21.32
CA GLY A 24 -3.50 7.04 -22.78
C GLY A 24 -2.51 8.12 -23.22
N GLY A 25 -2.66 8.60 -24.45
CA GLY A 25 -1.86 9.71 -25.00
C GLY A 25 -0.47 9.32 -25.52
N MET A 26 -0.19 8.01 -25.62
CA MET A 26 1.09 7.48 -26.10
C MET A 26 1.10 7.23 -27.63
N GLY A 27 0.04 7.63 -28.32
CA GLY A 27 -0.16 7.39 -29.75
C GLY A 27 -0.54 5.94 -30.07
N GLY A 28 -0.38 5.56 -31.34
CA GLY A 28 -0.71 4.22 -31.83
C GLY A 28 -2.23 3.96 -31.96
N PRO A 29 -2.61 2.77 -32.45
CA PRO A 29 -3.99 2.46 -32.86
C PRO A 29 -4.98 2.43 -31.69
N ALA A 30 -4.52 2.14 -30.47
CA ALA A 30 -5.33 2.11 -29.25
C ALA A 30 -5.06 3.28 -28.30
N GLY A 31 -4.19 4.22 -28.67
CA GLY A 31 -3.78 5.34 -27.80
C GLY A 31 -2.76 4.98 -26.69
N TYR A 32 -2.33 3.71 -26.63
CA TYR A 32 -1.41 3.17 -25.64
C TYR A 32 0.01 2.90 -26.15
N GLY A 33 0.35 3.41 -27.34
CA GLY A 33 1.64 3.17 -27.99
C GLY A 33 1.58 2.07 -29.05
N ASN A 34 2.72 1.44 -29.30
CA ASN A 34 2.87 0.45 -30.37
C ASN A 34 2.42 -0.93 -29.91
N LEU A 35 1.87 -1.71 -30.84
CA LEU A 35 1.61 -3.13 -30.62
C LEU A 35 2.94 -3.85 -30.35
N VAL A 36 3.08 -4.45 -29.16
CA VAL A 36 4.34 -5.12 -28.75
C VAL A 36 4.30 -6.62 -28.97
N LEU A 37 3.09 -7.19 -28.98
CA LEU A 37 2.82 -8.61 -29.25
C LEU A 37 1.70 -8.71 -30.27
N GLN A 38 1.86 -9.57 -31.28
CA GLN A 38 0.73 -9.98 -32.12
C GLN A 38 -0.24 -10.83 -31.28
N PRO A 39 -1.53 -10.94 -31.66
CA PRO A 39 -2.47 -11.82 -30.98
C PRO A 39 -1.89 -13.23 -30.79
N ASN A 40 -1.78 -13.65 -29.53
CA ASN A 40 -1.18 -14.92 -29.11
C ASN A 40 -1.68 -15.33 -27.72
N ASP A 41 -1.09 -16.39 -27.19
CA ASP A 41 -1.42 -17.06 -25.93
C ASP A 41 -0.25 -16.98 -24.94
N ASP A 42 0.86 -17.65 -25.24
CA ASP A 42 1.98 -17.83 -24.29
C ASP A 42 3.31 -17.22 -24.77
N ASP A 43 3.27 -16.29 -25.71
CA ASP A 43 4.49 -15.70 -26.26
C ASP A 43 4.95 -14.46 -25.47
N PHE A 44 6.22 -14.11 -25.68
CA PHE A 44 6.82 -12.89 -25.18
C PHE A 44 7.47 -12.10 -26.32
N SER A 45 7.64 -10.79 -26.12
CA SER A 45 8.11 -9.91 -27.18
C SER A 45 9.60 -10.12 -27.49
N ALA A 46 10.06 -9.63 -28.64
CA ALA A 46 11.49 -9.40 -28.84
C ALA A 46 12.02 -8.43 -27.76
N VAL A 47 13.35 -8.42 -27.54
CA VAL A 47 13.99 -7.55 -26.53
C VAL A 47 13.55 -6.10 -26.69
N GLN A 48 13.00 -5.53 -25.61
CA GLN A 48 12.68 -4.11 -25.49
C GLN A 48 13.76 -3.40 -24.67
N ASN A 49 13.88 -2.08 -24.86
CA ASN A 49 14.89 -1.27 -24.17
C ASN A 49 14.25 -0.17 -23.32
N SER A 50 14.57 -0.16 -22.03
CA SER A 50 14.16 0.87 -21.08
C SER A 50 14.92 2.19 -21.35
N PRO A 51 14.22 3.34 -21.29
CA PRO A 51 14.84 4.65 -21.44
C PRO A 51 15.78 5.02 -20.27
N PHE A 52 15.71 4.31 -19.14
CA PHE A 52 16.62 4.47 -17.99
C PHE A 52 17.26 3.14 -17.60
N LEU A 53 18.34 3.19 -16.81
CA LEU A 53 18.96 2.01 -16.22
C LEU A 53 18.03 1.47 -15.13
N ILE A 54 17.71 0.19 -15.20
CA ILE A 54 16.95 -0.54 -14.17
C ILE A 54 17.97 -1.25 -13.28
N ASN A 55 17.93 -0.96 -11.98
CA ASN A 55 18.61 -1.73 -10.94
C ASN A 55 17.55 -2.43 -10.09
N PHE A 56 17.36 -3.73 -10.32
CA PHE A 56 16.28 -4.52 -9.73
C PHE A 56 16.87 -5.83 -9.20
N PHE A 57 17.26 -5.84 -7.92
CA PHE A 57 17.72 -7.03 -7.19
C PHE A 57 18.70 -7.91 -7.96
N GLY A 58 19.95 -7.44 -8.13
CA GLY A 58 20.99 -8.16 -8.87
C GLY A 58 20.92 -8.00 -10.39
N TYR A 59 19.75 -7.68 -10.97
CA TYR A 59 19.66 -7.24 -12.36
C TYR A 59 20.05 -5.76 -12.50
N SER A 60 21.02 -5.48 -13.37
CA SER A 60 21.38 -4.12 -13.78
C SER A 60 21.44 -4.03 -15.30
N GLY A 61 20.50 -3.32 -15.91
CA GLY A 61 20.44 -3.23 -17.36
C GLY A 61 19.26 -2.43 -17.88
N ARG A 62 19.05 -2.50 -19.19
CA ARG A 62 17.96 -1.81 -19.90
C ARG A 62 17.05 -2.75 -20.66
N SER A 63 17.44 -4.01 -20.81
CA SER A 63 16.73 -4.99 -21.62
C SER A 63 15.59 -5.63 -20.84
N PHE A 64 14.39 -5.63 -21.39
CA PHE A 64 13.25 -6.36 -20.81
C PHE A 64 12.42 -7.02 -21.90
N PHE A 65 11.57 -7.96 -21.50
CA PHE A 65 10.64 -8.68 -22.35
C PHE A 65 9.22 -8.43 -21.86
N VAL A 66 8.26 -8.28 -22.77
CA VAL A 66 6.84 -8.17 -22.43
C VAL A 66 6.19 -9.52 -22.68
N ASN A 67 5.52 -10.06 -21.68
CA ASN A 67 4.82 -11.35 -21.76
C ASN A 67 3.31 -11.11 -21.99
N ASN A 68 2.69 -11.91 -22.86
CA ASN A 68 1.25 -11.89 -23.09
C ASN A 68 0.45 -12.13 -21.79
N ASN A 69 0.94 -13.04 -20.96
CA ASN A 69 0.42 -13.46 -19.64
C ASN A 69 0.63 -12.41 -18.53
N GLY A 70 0.78 -11.13 -18.87
CA GLY A 70 0.59 -10.04 -17.92
C GLY A 70 1.76 -9.72 -16.99
N ASN A 71 2.99 -10.01 -17.44
CA ASN A 71 4.23 -9.62 -16.76
C ASN A 71 5.27 -9.03 -17.73
N ILE A 72 6.30 -8.40 -17.17
CA ILE A 72 7.59 -8.21 -17.84
C ILE A 72 8.65 -9.00 -17.10
N SER A 73 9.70 -9.38 -17.83
CA SER A 73 10.86 -10.06 -17.26
C SER A 73 12.18 -9.44 -17.74
N PHE A 74 13.23 -9.66 -16.96
CA PHE A 74 14.56 -9.11 -17.20
C PHE A 74 15.56 -10.23 -17.52
N GLY A 75 16.49 -9.97 -18.44
CA GLY A 75 17.52 -10.95 -18.86
C GLY A 75 17.00 -12.00 -19.84
N GLN A 76 15.82 -12.58 -19.63
CA GLN A 76 15.18 -13.53 -20.55
C GLN A 76 13.64 -13.43 -20.49
N GLY A 77 12.97 -13.85 -21.57
CA GLY A 77 11.51 -13.95 -21.63
C GLY A 77 10.98 -15.11 -20.79
N ILE A 78 9.77 -14.95 -20.27
CA ILE A 78 9.01 -15.98 -19.56
C ILE A 78 7.77 -16.29 -20.40
N SER A 79 7.38 -17.57 -20.51
CA SER A 79 6.16 -18.02 -21.20
C SER A 79 5.21 -18.82 -20.29
N SER A 80 5.53 -18.95 -19.01
CA SER A 80 4.66 -19.64 -18.05
C SER A 80 3.32 -18.91 -17.90
N PHE A 81 2.22 -19.66 -17.98
CA PHE A 81 0.85 -19.14 -18.02
C PHE A 81 0.10 -19.32 -16.71
N THR A 82 0.25 -20.49 -16.06
CA THR A 82 -0.27 -20.69 -14.71
C THR A 82 0.67 -20.04 -13.69
N PRO A 83 0.19 -19.07 -12.90
CA PRO A 83 1.03 -18.41 -11.90
C PRO A 83 1.52 -19.40 -10.84
N VAL A 84 2.77 -19.25 -10.44
CA VAL A 84 3.31 -19.88 -9.21
C VAL A 84 3.58 -18.79 -8.17
N PRO A 85 3.51 -19.11 -6.86
CA PRO A 85 3.76 -18.11 -5.83
C PRO A 85 5.09 -17.40 -6.04
N PHE A 86 5.10 -16.08 -5.87
CA PHE A 86 6.36 -15.38 -5.74
C PHE A 86 6.99 -15.80 -4.43
N ASP A 87 8.20 -16.34 -4.53
CA ASP A 87 8.96 -16.90 -3.41
C ASP A 87 10.46 -16.60 -3.54
N GLY A 88 10.82 -15.71 -4.47
CA GLY A 88 12.19 -15.34 -4.78
C GLY A 88 12.84 -16.26 -5.82
N HIS A 89 12.19 -17.31 -6.31
CA HIS A 89 12.80 -18.30 -7.21
C HIS A 89 12.22 -18.25 -8.63
N ALA A 90 11.70 -17.09 -9.06
CA ALA A 90 11.30 -16.91 -10.44
C ALA A 90 12.45 -17.23 -11.41
N ALA A 91 12.12 -17.85 -12.54
CA ALA A 91 13.10 -18.24 -13.56
C ALA A 91 13.88 -17.04 -14.16
N ALA A 92 13.31 -15.84 -14.04
CA ALA A 92 13.98 -14.57 -14.30
C ALA A 92 13.35 -13.50 -13.40
N PRO A 93 14.09 -12.44 -13.04
CA PRO A 93 13.50 -11.30 -12.34
C PRO A 93 12.32 -10.76 -13.14
N LEU A 94 11.18 -10.58 -12.49
CA LEU A 94 9.93 -10.20 -13.15
C LEU A 94 9.11 -9.20 -12.34
N ILE A 95 8.30 -8.42 -13.04
CA ILE A 95 7.29 -7.53 -12.48
C ILE A 95 5.97 -7.83 -13.19
N ALA A 96 4.94 -8.15 -12.42
CA ALA A 96 3.64 -8.58 -12.93
C ALA A 96 2.52 -7.69 -12.37
N PRO A 97 1.95 -6.75 -13.15
CA PRO A 97 0.71 -6.11 -12.73
C PRO A 97 -0.43 -7.13 -12.62
N PHE A 98 -0.43 -8.21 -13.42
CA PHE A 98 -1.44 -9.25 -13.37
C PHE A 98 -0.95 -10.49 -14.13
N TRP A 99 -0.36 -11.46 -13.45
CA TRP A 99 0.04 -12.71 -14.08
C TRP A 99 -1.10 -13.72 -14.08
N ALA A 100 -1.57 -14.09 -15.27
CA ALA A 100 -2.54 -15.15 -15.50
C ALA A 100 -2.43 -15.64 -16.96
N ASP A 101 -3.22 -16.65 -17.28
CA ASP A 101 -3.32 -17.33 -18.58
C ASP A 101 -4.16 -16.49 -19.58
N VAL A 102 -3.51 -15.46 -20.12
CA VAL A 102 -4.10 -14.44 -21.00
C VAL A 102 -4.14 -14.96 -22.43
N ASP A 103 -5.29 -14.80 -23.09
CA ASP A 103 -5.40 -15.11 -24.52
C ASP A 103 -5.94 -13.90 -25.27
N THR A 104 -5.19 -13.47 -26.29
CA THR A 104 -5.54 -12.31 -27.13
C THR A 104 -6.05 -12.68 -28.52
N ARG A 105 -6.19 -13.99 -28.81
CA ARG A 105 -6.68 -14.49 -30.11
C ARG A 105 -8.20 -14.40 -30.26
N CYS A 106 -8.92 -14.24 -29.14
CA CYS A 106 -10.38 -14.24 -29.14
C CYS A 106 -11.00 -13.17 -30.05
N SER A 107 -12.16 -13.45 -30.63
CA SER A 107 -12.90 -12.45 -31.41
C SER A 107 -13.32 -11.28 -30.51
N GLY A 108 -12.84 -10.07 -30.84
CA GLY A 108 -13.09 -8.86 -30.05
C GLY A 108 -12.09 -8.61 -28.92
N CYS A 109 -11.12 -9.51 -28.72
CA CYS A 109 -9.97 -9.23 -27.86
C CYS A 109 -9.17 -8.04 -28.41
N GLY A 110 -8.61 -7.26 -27.48
CA GLY A 110 -7.58 -6.30 -27.79
C GLY A 110 -6.20 -6.95 -27.83
N ALA A 111 -5.19 -6.23 -27.35
CA ALA A 111 -3.80 -6.66 -27.45
C ALA A 111 -2.93 -6.01 -26.38
N VAL A 112 -1.64 -6.35 -26.41
CA VAL A 112 -0.62 -5.79 -25.54
C VAL A 112 0.12 -4.66 -26.26
N TYR A 113 0.23 -3.51 -25.62
CA TYR A 113 0.86 -2.30 -26.16
C TYR A 113 2.01 -1.84 -25.29
N LEU A 114 3.03 -1.26 -25.92
CA LEU A 114 4.15 -0.59 -25.27
C LEU A 114 4.20 0.88 -25.73
N GLY A 115 4.12 1.79 -24.79
CA GLY A 115 4.18 3.22 -25.01
C GLY A 115 5.05 3.94 -23.97
N SER A 116 5.16 5.25 -24.11
CA SER A 116 5.89 6.09 -23.18
C SER A 116 5.13 7.40 -22.96
N GLN A 117 4.97 7.79 -21.70
CA GLN A 117 4.33 9.04 -21.30
C GLN A 117 5.33 10.17 -21.03
N SER A 118 6.61 9.82 -20.87
CA SER A 118 7.70 10.77 -20.62
C SER A 118 9.01 10.19 -21.11
N ALA A 119 10.00 11.04 -21.38
CA ALA A 119 11.32 10.58 -21.83
C ALA A 119 12.02 9.60 -20.85
N ASN A 120 11.58 9.54 -19.59
CA ASN A 120 12.16 8.68 -18.56
C ASN A 120 11.19 7.60 -18.05
N SER A 121 10.17 7.24 -18.83
CA SER A 121 9.25 6.17 -18.47
C SER A 121 8.84 5.31 -19.66
N PHE A 122 8.41 4.10 -19.38
CA PHE A 122 7.69 3.26 -20.33
C PHE A 122 6.48 2.64 -19.65
N THR A 123 5.47 2.31 -20.46
CA THR A 123 4.19 1.80 -20.01
C THR A 123 3.79 0.62 -20.88
N VAL A 124 3.48 -0.52 -20.24
CA VAL A 124 2.90 -1.70 -20.89
C VAL A 124 1.42 -1.75 -20.56
N THR A 125 0.57 -1.88 -21.57
CA THR A 125 -0.88 -1.96 -21.42
C THR A 125 -1.40 -3.28 -21.99
N TRP A 126 -2.09 -4.07 -21.16
CA TRP A 126 -2.93 -5.18 -21.58
C TRP A 126 -4.37 -4.66 -21.69
N ASN A 127 -4.79 -4.35 -22.91
CA ASN A 127 -6.06 -3.70 -23.19
C ASN A 127 -7.05 -4.70 -23.80
N ASN A 128 -8.19 -4.87 -23.14
CA ASN A 128 -9.27 -5.78 -23.51
C ASN A 128 -8.78 -7.21 -23.75
N VAL A 129 -7.98 -7.75 -22.84
CA VAL A 129 -7.43 -9.10 -22.98
C VAL A 129 -8.39 -10.15 -22.42
N GLY A 130 -8.57 -11.24 -23.16
CA GLY A 130 -9.36 -12.40 -22.76
C GLY A 130 -8.51 -13.42 -22.00
N TYR A 131 -9.08 -14.59 -21.78
CA TYR A 131 -8.44 -15.70 -21.08
C TYR A 131 -8.48 -16.97 -21.92
N PHE A 132 -7.50 -17.85 -21.73
CA PHE A 132 -7.45 -19.13 -22.42
C PHE A 132 -8.73 -19.95 -22.20
N GLU A 133 -9.32 -20.63 -23.18
CA GLU A 133 -8.88 -20.86 -24.58
C GLU A 133 -9.68 -19.99 -25.57
N GLU A 134 -9.12 -18.85 -25.99
CA GLU A 134 -9.76 -17.85 -26.86
C GLU A 134 -11.09 -17.29 -26.31
N ASN A 135 -11.21 -17.16 -24.99
CA ASN A 135 -12.44 -16.71 -24.35
C ASN A 135 -12.49 -15.18 -24.22
N GLY A 136 -13.42 -14.56 -24.95
CA GLY A 136 -13.69 -13.11 -24.91
C GLY A 136 -14.94 -12.71 -24.13
N SER A 137 -15.56 -13.64 -23.37
CA SER A 137 -16.81 -13.35 -22.64
C SER A 137 -16.62 -12.39 -21.46
N LYS A 138 -15.38 -12.24 -20.98
CA LYS A 138 -14.93 -11.27 -19.99
C LYS A 138 -13.58 -10.72 -20.44
N LEU A 139 -13.32 -9.43 -20.18
CA LEU A 139 -12.13 -8.77 -20.70
C LEU A 139 -11.47 -7.90 -19.63
N ASN A 140 -10.17 -8.07 -19.45
CA ASN A 140 -9.38 -7.30 -18.49
C ASN A 140 -8.68 -6.11 -19.17
N ASN A 141 -8.55 -5.02 -18.40
CA ASN A 141 -7.82 -3.80 -18.71
C ASN A 141 -6.89 -3.47 -17.55
N PHE A 142 -5.58 -3.64 -17.76
CA PHE A 142 -4.58 -3.28 -16.76
C PHE A 142 -3.31 -2.77 -17.42
N GLN A 143 -2.55 -2.01 -16.66
CA GLN A 143 -1.38 -1.29 -17.14
C GLN A 143 -0.30 -1.25 -16.07
N MET A 144 0.95 -1.26 -16.52
CA MET A 144 2.12 -1.04 -15.68
C MET A 144 2.98 0.06 -16.28
N THR A 145 3.42 1.01 -15.46
CA THR A 145 4.40 2.02 -15.83
C THR A 145 5.63 1.89 -14.95
N LEU A 146 6.82 1.88 -15.55
CA LEU A 146 8.06 2.11 -14.82
C LEU A 146 8.62 3.48 -15.19
N ALA A 147 9.04 4.24 -14.19
CA ALA A 147 9.59 5.58 -14.35
C ALA A 147 10.93 5.69 -13.61
N GLY A 148 11.99 6.06 -14.32
CA GLY A 148 13.31 6.25 -13.71
C GLY A 148 13.36 7.49 -12.81
N MET A 149 14.23 7.44 -11.81
CA MET A 149 14.47 8.54 -10.86
C MET A 149 15.78 9.29 -11.16
N ALA A 150 16.07 10.32 -10.36
CA ALA A 150 17.28 11.13 -10.51
C ALA A 150 18.56 10.30 -10.29
N ASN A 151 18.53 9.35 -9.35
CA ASN A 151 19.62 8.41 -9.13
C ASN A 151 19.58 7.32 -10.19
N SER A 152 20.73 7.05 -10.83
CA SER A 152 20.83 6.01 -11.84
C SER A 152 20.53 4.63 -11.26
N GLY A 153 19.62 3.88 -11.89
CA GLY A 153 19.19 2.56 -11.43
C GLY A 153 17.90 2.58 -10.60
N ASP A 154 17.58 3.72 -9.97
CA ASP A 154 16.36 3.87 -9.16
C ASP A 154 15.16 4.11 -10.07
N PHE A 155 14.03 3.50 -9.74
CA PHE A 155 12.79 3.66 -10.48
C PHE A 155 11.55 3.42 -9.62
N ASP A 156 10.43 3.99 -10.04
CA ASP A 156 9.11 3.71 -9.50
C ASP A 156 8.34 2.79 -10.44
N ILE A 157 7.50 1.95 -9.85
CA ILE A 157 6.55 1.07 -10.52
C ILE A 157 5.15 1.59 -10.18
N GLU A 158 4.29 1.75 -11.19
CA GLU A 158 2.85 1.99 -11.02
C GLU A 158 2.08 0.88 -11.71
N PHE A 159 1.22 0.17 -10.98
CA PHE A 159 0.17 -0.67 -11.56
C PHE A 159 -1.14 0.11 -11.60
N ARG A 160 -1.92 -0.09 -12.66
CA ARG A 160 -3.23 0.53 -12.83
C ARG A 160 -4.24 -0.50 -13.34
N TYR A 161 -5.38 -0.61 -12.65
CA TYR A 161 -6.47 -1.52 -12.96
C TYR A 161 -7.74 -0.75 -13.30
N ASP A 162 -8.14 -0.79 -14.58
CA ASP A 162 -9.38 -0.17 -15.07
C ASP A 162 -10.54 -1.16 -15.03
N ARG A 163 -10.29 -2.42 -15.40
CA ARG A 163 -11.31 -3.46 -15.40
C ARG A 163 -10.69 -4.82 -15.19
N ILE A 164 -11.17 -5.57 -14.18
CA ILE A 164 -10.78 -6.96 -13.95
C ILE A 164 -12.07 -7.78 -13.76
N GLU A 165 -12.38 -8.63 -14.73
CA GLU A 165 -13.59 -9.44 -14.79
C GLU A 165 -13.30 -10.94 -14.71
N TRP A 166 -12.07 -11.34 -15.00
CA TRP A 166 -11.60 -12.72 -14.94
C TRP A 166 -10.24 -12.80 -14.23
N THR A 167 -9.93 -13.97 -13.67
CA THR A 167 -8.70 -14.24 -12.91
C THR A 167 -7.95 -15.49 -13.33
N THR A 168 -8.57 -16.38 -14.12
CA THR A 168 -8.03 -17.71 -14.39
C THR A 168 -8.42 -18.19 -15.78
N GLY A 169 -7.45 -18.67 -16.57
CA GLY A 169 -7.73 -19.36 -17.83
C GLY A 169 -8.15 -20.82 -17.64
N ASP A 170 -8.74 -21.40 -18.68
CA ASP A 170 -9.31 -22.75 -18.63
C ASP A 170 -8.23 -23.83 -18.36
N ALA A 171 -7.01 -23.68 -18.91
CA ALA A 171 -5.88 -24.58 -18.67
C ALA A 171 -5.33 -24.49 -17.24
N SER A 172 -5.55 -23.35 -16.58
CA SER A 172 -5.22 -23.14 -15.16
C SER A 172 -6.34 -23.61 -14.21
N GLY A 173 -7.30 -24.39 -14.71
CA GLY A 173 -8.43 -24.94 -13.95
C GLY A 173 -9.60 -23.96 -13.77
N GLY A 174 -9.61 -22.87 -14.52
CA GLY A 174 -10.69 -21.89 -14.53
C GLY A 174 -11.96 -22.44 -15.19
N ILE A 175 -13.11 -21.94 -14.77
CA ILE A 175 -14.40 -22.14 -15.46
C ILE A 175 -15.05 -20.78 -15.61
N GLY A 176 -15.22 -20.33 -16.85
CA GLY A 176 -15.77 -19.01 -17.12
C GLY A 176 -14.88 -17.88 -16.58
N GLY A 177 -13.56 -18.07 -16.60
CA GLY A 177 -12.60 -17.05 -16.19
C GLY A 177 -12.30 -16.98 -14.69
N LEU A 178 -12.87 -17.87 -13.86
CA LEU A 178 -12.75 -17.84 -12.39
C LEU A 178 -12.46 -19.24 -11.83
N GLY A 179 -12.00 -19.33 -10.58
CA GLY A 179 -11.63 -20.61 -9.95
C GLY A 179 -10.19 -21.01 -10.27
N GLY A 180 -9.88 -22.32 -10.24
CA GLY A 180 -8.55 -22.84 -10.58
C GLY A 180 -7.41 -22.20 -9.77
N VAL A 181 -6.33 -21.82 -10.46
CA VAL A 181 -5.22 -21.01 -9.92
C VAL A 181 -5.39 -19.54 -10.37
N PRO A 182 -5.91 -18.65 -9.50
CA PRO A 182 -6.18 -17.27 -9.87
C PRO A 182 -4.90 -16.45 -10.05
N ALA A 183 -5.06 -15.32 -10.73
CA ALA A 183 -4.00 -14.37 -11.01
C ALA A 183 -3.23 -13.93 -9.75
N GLN A 184 -1.95 -13.61 -9.96
CA GLN A 184 -1.08 -12.97 -8.98
C GLN A 184 -0.56 -11.66 -9.53
N ALA A 185 -0.41 -10.64 -8.68
CA ALA A 185 0.23 -9.38 -9.04
C ALA A 185 1.35 -9.05 -8.06
N GLY A 186 2.40 -8.36 -8.51
CA GLY A 186 3.57 -8.03 -7.69
C GLY A 186 4.87 -8.16 -8.47
N PHE A 187 5.93 -8.64 -7.81
CA PHE A 187 7.24 -8.87 -8.43
C PHE A 187 8.01 -9.99 -7.73
N ASP A 188 8.95 -10.60 -8.44
CA ASP A 188 9.87 -11.61 -7.92
C ASP A 188 11.25 -11.38 -8.54
N ALA A 189 12.29 -11.23 -7.71
CA ALA A 189 13.64 -10.96 -8.16
C ALA A 189 14.37 -12.18 -8.72
N GLY A 190 13.91 -13.40 -8.45
CA GLY A 190 14.63 -14.62 -8.85
C GLY A 190 15.95 -14.82 -8.10
N ASP A 191 16.18 -14.14 -6.97
CA ASP A 191 17.42 -14.17 -6.18
C ASP A 191 17.31 -14.95 -4.86
N GLY A 192 16.17 -15.60 -4.63
CA GLY A 192 15.84 -16.40 -3.47
C GLY A 192 15.42 -15.60 -2.24
N ALA A 193 15.34 -14.26 -2.32
CA ALA A 193 15.11 -13.41 -1.16
C ALA A 193 14.06 -12.33 -1.37
N HIS A 194 14.03 -11.69 -2.55
CA HIS A 194 13.24 -10.47 -2.73
C HIS A 194 12.04 -10.71 -3.64
N PHE A 195 10.84 -10.60 -3.08
CA PHE A 195 9.59 -10.71 -3.80
C PHE A 195 8.47 -10.01 -3.04
N TYR A 196 7.38 -9.69 -3.73
CA TYR A 196 6.17 -9.13 -3.14
C TYR A 196 4.97 -9.56 -3.95
N SER A 197 3.89 -9.93 -3.28
CA SER A 197 2.60 -10.21 -3.90
C SER A 197 1.55 -9.23 -3.38
N LEU A 198 0.77 -8.64 -4.29
CA LEU A 198 -0.35 -7.78 -3.93
C LEU A 198 -1.39 -8.57 -3.11
N PRO A 199 -2.02 -7.93 -2.12
CA PRO A 199 -3.11 -8.54 -1.37
C PRO A 199 -4.25 -8.95 -2.29
N GLY A 200 -4.64 -10.22 -2.25
CA GLY A 200 -5.67 -10.79 -3.13
C GLY A 200 -5.14 -11.64 -4.30
N SER A 201 -3.82 -11.71 -4.48
CA SER A 201 -3.20 -12.70 -5.38
C SER A 201 -3.61 -14.14 -5.01
N PHE A 202 -3.74 -15.02 -6.01
CA PHE A 202 -4.27 -16.40 -5.86
C PHE A 202 -5.69 -16.51 -5.31
N SER A 203 -6.46 -15.43 -5.31
CA SER A 203 -7.86 -15.42 -4.92
C SER A 203 -8.69 -14.78 -6.01
N SER A 204 -9.68 -15.49 -6.57
CA SER A 204 -10.57 -14.87 -7.57
C SER A 204 -11.27 -13.63 -7.00
N ARG A 205 -11.73 -13.68 -5.75
CA ARG A 205 -12.35 -12.51 -5.09
C ARG A 205 -11.32 -11.39 -4.86
N GLY A 206 -10.10 -11.74 -4.49
CA GLY A 206 -9.03 -10.78 -4.24
C GLY A 206 -8.57 -10.06 -5.51
N ALA A 207 -8.21 -10.82 -6.55
CA ALA A 207 -7.72 -10.29 -7.82
C ALA A 207 -8.80 -9.47 -8.57
N LEU A 208 -10.07 -9.88 -8.54
CA LEU A 208 -11.18 -9.06 -9.06
C LEU A 208 -11.30 -7.72 -8.31
N ASN A 209 -10.84 -7.65 -7.06
CA ASN A 209 -10.95 -6.45 -6.25
C ASN A 209 -9.79 -5.46 -6.49
N PHE A 210 -8.78 -5.80 -7.30
CA PHE A 210 -7.64 -4.91 -7.58
C PHE A 210 -8.06 -3.53 -8.08
N THR A 211 -9.21 -3.40 -8.75
CA THR A 211 -9.74 -2.10 -9.19
C THR A 211 -10.19 -1.22 -8.01
N ASN A 212 -10.59 -1.81 -6.88
CA ASN A 212 -11.18 -1.10 -5.74
C ASN A 212 -10.22 -0.87 -4.57
N ILE A 213 -8.98 -1.34 -4.66
CA ILE A 213 -7.98 -1.21 -3.59
C ILE A 213 -6.72 -0.51 -4.10
N THR A 214 -5.92 0.03 -3.17
CA THR A 214 -4.66 0.73 -3.44
C THR A 214 -3.73 0.57 -2.24
N ASN A 215 -2.41 0.61 -2.47
CA ASN A 215 -1.40 0.74 -1.41
C ASN A 215 -0.94 2.19 -1.21
N VAL A 216 -1.56 3.16 -1.88
CA VAL A 216 -1.26 4.59 -1.75
C VAL A 216 -2.31 5.22 -0.85
N ALA A 217 -1.92 5.68 0.33
CA ALA A 217 -2.83 6.34 1.27
C ALA A 217 -3.48 7.58 0.63
N GLY A 218 -4.82 7.63 0.64
CA GLY A 218 -5.60 8.68 -0.05
C GLY A 218 -5.47 8.65 -1.58
N GLY A 219 -4.85 7.61 -2.15
CA GLY A 219 -4.67 7.42 -3.57
C GLY A 219 -5.92 6.94 -4.29
N GLU A 220 -5.85 6.93 -5.62
CA GLU A 220 -6.90 6.43 -6.48
C GLU A 220 -7.00 4.90 -6.37
N ALA A 221 -8.20 4.38 -6.08
CA ALA A 221 -8.45 2.94 -6.07
C ALA A 221 -8.11 2.35 -7.44
N GLY A 222 -7.45 1.19 -7.48
CA GLY A 222 -6.96 0.60 -8.71
C GLY A 222 -5.55 1.06 -9.10
N VAL A 223 -4.92 1.94 -8.31
CA VAL A 223 -3.53 2.35 -8.52
C VAL A 223 -2.64 1.78 -7.42
N PHE A 224 -1.58 1.08 -7.78
CA PHE A 224 -0.55 0.62 -6.84
C PHE A 224 0.79 1.21 -7.20
N LYS A 225 1.60 1.58 -6.21
CA LYS A 225 2.91 2.17 -6.42
C LYS A 225 3.98 1.49 -5.58
N PHE A 226 5.13 1.25 -6.19
CA PHE A 226 6.32 0.72 -5.53
C PHE A 226 7.51 1.60 -5.91
N SER A 227 8.44 1.78 -4.97
CA SER A 227 9.69 2.49 -5.23
C SER A 227 10.84 1.53 -5.03
N ILE A 228 11.62 1.34 -6.11
CA ILE A 228 12.86 0.59 -6.10
C ILE A 228 14.01 1.59 -5.98
N ARG A 229 14.79 1.48 -4.91
CA ARG A 229 15.95 2.32 -4.64
C ARG A 229 17.16 1.46 -4.34
N ASN A 230 18.26 1.72 -5.03
CA ASN A 230 19.50 0.96 -4.92
C ASN A 230 19.30 -0.56 -5.07
N GLY A 231 18.34 -0.99 -5.90
CA GLY A 231 18.02 -2.40 -6.10
C GLY A 231 17.28 -3.06 -4.93
N ALA A 232 16.69 -2.27 -4.02
CA ALA A 232 15.82 -2.72 -2.93
C ALA A 232 14.44 -2.08 -3.02
N VAL A 233 13.41 -2.73 -2.48
CA VAL A 233 12.05 -2.18 -2.37
C VAL A 233 11.96 -1.41 -1.07
N LEU A 234 11.46 -0.18 -1.09
CA LEU A 234 11.35 0.63 0.12
C LEU A 234 10.22 0.19 1.10
N ALA A 235 9.35 -0.75 0.73
CA ALA A 235 8.23 -1.23 1.55
C ALA A 235 7.69 -2.61 1.08
N ASP A 236 8.16 -3.72 1.67
CA ASP A 236 7.75 -5.10 1.36
C ASP A 236 7.43 -5.95 2.62
N GLY A 237 7.56 -5.36 3.80
CA GLY A 237 7.34 -6.00 5.08
C GLY A 237 8.45 -6.94 5.52
N THR A 238 9.55 -7.06 4.78
CA THR A 238 10.62 -8.04 5.07
C THR A 238 11.59 -7.55 6.14
N SER A 239 11.70 -6.24 6.33
CA SER A 239 12.62 -5.63 7.28
C SER A 239 12.03 -4.38 7.96
N PRO A 240 12.58 -3.95 9.11
CA PRO A 240 12.20 -2.68 9.71
C PRO A 240 12.47 -1.46 8.81
N ALA A 241 13.39 -1.57 7.85
CA ALA A 241 13.70 -0.50 6.90
C ALA A 241 12.76 -0.46 5.69
N THR A 242 11.90 -1.47 5.55
CA THR A 242 10.99 -1.66 4.42
C THR A 242 9.61 -2.15 4.88
N PRO A 243 8.96 -1.50 5.87
CA PRO A 243 7.70 -1.99 6.42
C PRO A 243 6.53 -1.92 5.43
N LEU A 244 5.52 -2.76 5.63
CA LEU A 244 4.23 -2.61 4.96
C LEU A 244 3.54 -1.35 5.47
N LEU A 245 2.99 -0.57 4.54
CA LEU A 245 2.15 0.59 4.82
C LEU A 245 0.66 0.18 4.76
N PRO A 246 -0.24 0.91 5.43
CA PRO A 246 -1.64 0.51 5.51
C PRO A 246 -2.39 0.58 4.18
N SER A 247 -3.24 -0.42 3.93
CA SER A 247 -4.11 -0.56 2.76
C SER A 247 -5.44 0.19 2.88
N ASN A 248 -5.85 0.62 4.08
CA ASN A 248 -6.99 1.53 4.32
C ASN A 248 -6.80 2.37 5.61
N VAL A 249 -7.53 3.50 5.72
CA VAL A 249 -7.45 4.45 6.86
C VAL A 249 -8.76 4.50 7.69
N THR A 250 -9.59 3.46 7.57
CA THR A 250 -10.86 3.36 8.31
C THR A 250 -11.00 1.98 8.94
N ASN A 251 -11.20 1.92 10.25
CA ASN A 251 -11.56 0.67 10.92
C ASN A 251 -13.01 0.26 10.60
N GLY A 252 -13.37 -1.00 10.92
CA GLY A 252 -14.72 -1.56 10.68
C GLY A 252 -15.88 -0.83 11.36
N ASN A 253 -15.59 0.14 12.25
CA ASN A 253 -16.58 0.95 12.97
C ASN A 253 -16.64 2.42 12.50
N GLY A 254 -15.94 2.79 11.42
CA GLY A 254 -15.96 4.13 10.83
C GLY A 254 -15.09 5.18 11.54
N GLY A 255 -14.18 4.77 12.43
CA GLY A 255 -13.13 5.62 13.02
C GLY A 255 -11.78 5.50 12.31
N PRO A 256 -10.81 6.39 12.60
CA PRO A 256 -9.46 6.30 12.02
C PRO A 256 -8.79 5.02 12.52
N GLY A 257 -8.33 4.17 11.59
CA GLY A 257 -7.61 2.94 11.86
C GLY A 257 -6.91 2.44 10.60
N PHE A 258 -5.76 1.81 10.76
CA PHE A 258 -4.86 1.42 9.69
C PHE A 258 -5.00 -0.08 9.42
N GLY A 259 -5.53 -0.47 8.27
CA GLY A 259 -5.61 -1.89 7.91
C GLY A 259 -4.42 -2.33 7.09
N PHE A 260 -4.05 -3.59 7.25
CA PHE A 260 -3.00 -4.26 6.49
C PHE A 260 -3.57 -5.61 6.06
N GLN A 261 -3.31 -5.99 4.81
CA GLN A 261 -3.63 -7.33 4.33
C GLN A 261 -2.38 -7.90 3.70
N PHE A 262 -1.91 -9.05 4.18
CA PHE A 262 -0.69 -9.68 3.69
C PHE A 262 -0.73 -11.19 3.95
N GLN A 263 0.11 -11.93 3.25
CA GLN A 263 0.25 -13.37 3.45
C GLN A 263 1.49 -13.65 4.30
N VAL A 264 1.38 -14.61 5.22
CA VAL A 264 2.50 -15.05 6.07
C VAL A 264 2.69 -16.55 5.98
N GLN A 265 3.94 -16.97 6.11
CA GLN A 265 4.35 -18.36 6.28
C GLN A 265 4.84 -18.62 7.71
N GLN A 266 5.04 -19.89 8.05
CA GLN A 266 5.53 -20.27 9.37
C GLN A 266 6.89 -19.62 9.64
N ASN A 267 7.07 -19.05 10.83
CA ASN A 267 8.27 -18.33 11.28
C ASN A 267 8.60 -17.05 10.48
N GLN A 268 7.74 -16.60 9.57
CA GLN A 268 7.92 -15.33 8.89
C GLN A 268 7.53 -14.18 9.82
N ARG A 269 8.42 -13.19 9.96
CA ARG A 269 8.12 -11.91 10.59
C ARG A 269 7.77 -10.91 9.49
N VAL A 270 6.65 -10.20 9.67
CA VAL A 270 6.24 -9.11 8.78
C VAL A 270 6.29 -7.81 9.55
N PHE A 271 6.93 -6.81 8.96
CA PHE A 271 7.00 -5.45 9.51
C PHE A 271 5.87 -4.60 8.95
N VAL A 272 5.14 -3.94 9.82
CA VAL A 272 4.09 -2.96 9.50
C VAL A 272 4.46 -1.62 10.11
N ASP A 273 4.17 -0.53 9.42
CA ASP A 273 4.39 0.82 9.93
C ASP A 273 3.09 1.64 9.90
N PRO A 274 2.62 2.13 11.06
CA PRO A 274 1.50 3.04 11.17
C PRO A 274 1.89 4.51 11.02
N ILE A 275 0.88 5.38 10.91
CA ILE A 275 1.03 6.80 11.27
C ILE A 275 1.18 6.92 12.79
N VAL A 276 2.13 7.75 13.23
CA VAL A 276 2.44 8.03 14.64
C VAL A 276 1.21 8.32 15.51
N ALA A 277 1.17 7.69 16.69
CA ALA A 277 0.23 7.93 17.78
C ALA A 277 0.88 7.63 19.14
N THR A 278 0.18 7.98 20.22
CA THR A 278 0.58 7.72 21.62
C THR A 278 0.37 6.26 22.08
N GLY A 279 -0.18 5.44 21.19
CA GLY A 279 -0.45 4.03 21.39
C GLY A 279 -1.32 3.45 20.29
N TYR A 280 -1.39 2.12 20.21
CA TYR A 280 -2.14 1.41 19.18
C TYR A 280 -2.80 0.14 19.71
N ASP A 281 -3.97 -0.17 19.17
CA ASP A 281 -4.63 -1.48 19.26
C ASP A 281 -4.34 -2.25 17.98
N PHE A 282 -3.60 -3.36 18.08
CA PHE A 282 -3.41 -4.32 17.00
C PHE A 282 -4.46 -5.42 17.14
N GLU A 283 -5.20 -5.69 16.08
CA GLU A 283 -6.28 -6.69 16.06
C GLU A 283 -6.29 -7.42 14.71
N VAL A 284 -6.35 -8.75 14.73
CA VAL A 284 -6.55 -9.54 13.52
C VAL A 284 -8.04 -9.76 13.24
N GLY A 285 -8.41 -9.69 11.96
CA GLY A 285 -9.77 -9.90 11.51
C GLY A 285 -10.22 -11.35 11.64
N ALA A 286 -11.54 -11.57 11.67
CA ALA A 286 -12.11 -12.91 11.79
C ALA A 286 -11.60 -13.87 10.70
N GLY A 287 -11.01 -15.00 11.11
CA GLY A 287 -10.43 -16.01 10.22
C GLY A 287 -8.94 -15.81 9.92
N SER A 288 -8.33 -14.73 10.40
CA SER A 288 -6.87 -14.56 10.40
C SER A 288 -6.22 -15.37 11.53
N PRO A 289 -4.95 -15.77 11.39
CA PRO A 289 -4.20 -16.46 12.44
C PRO A 289 -3.89 -15.53 13.62
N ASP A 290 -3.76 -16.11 14.81
CA ASP A 290 -3.41 -15.37 16.03
C ASP A 290 -1.96 -14.83 15.97
N ILE A 291 -1.73 -13.69 16.60
CA ILE A 291 -0.42 -13.05 16.72
C ILE A 291 0.39 -13.80 17.78
N LEU A 292 1.57 -14.31 17.40
CA LEU A 292 2.48 -15.02 18.31
C LEU A 292 3.53 -14.12 18.95
N SER A 293 3.99 -13.08 18.26
CA SER A 293 4.96 -12.14 18.84
C SER A 293 4.88 -10.78 18.19
N ALA A 294 5.26 -9.76 18.95
CA ALA A 294 5.41 -8.39 18.47
C ALA A 294 6.80 -7.87 18.84
N LEU A 295 7.56 -7.43 17.84
CA LEU A 295 8.86 -6.78 17.98
C LEU A 295 8.67 -5.29 17.73
N PHE A 296 8.95 -4.48 18.73
CA PHE A 296 8.78 -3.03 18.67
C PHE A 296 10.13 -2.32 18.51
N PRO A 297 10.15 -1.11 17.91
CA PRO A 297 11.37 -0.34 17.78
C PRO A 297 11.79 0.22 19.13
N ASP A 298 13.10 0.41 19.32
CA ASP A 298 13.64 1.18 20.44
C ASP A 298 13.54 2.67 20.11
N LEU A 299 12.69 3.38 20.84
CA LEU A 299 12.53 4.84 20.69
C LEU A 299 13.29 5.63 21.77
N GLY A 300 14.05 4.96 22.64
CA GLY A 300 14.72 5.61 23.76
C GLY A 300 13.79 6.12 24.86
N ASP A 301 12.59 5.54 24.98
CA ASP A 301 11.65 5.84 26.06
C ASP A 301 12.17 5.25 27.40
N PRO A 302 12.50 6.10 28.39
CA PRO A 302 13.05 5.64 29.66
C PRO A 302 12.04 4.91 30.54
N ASP A 303 10.74 5.21 30.39
CA ASP A 303 9.66 4.60 31.17
C ASP A 303 9.12 3.33 30.51
N GLY A 304 9.35 3.20 29.19
CA GLY A 304 8.94 2.06 28.38
C GLY A 304 7.42 1.95 28.24
N TYR A 305 6.97 0.91 27.56
CA TYR A 305 5.57 0.77 27.18
C TYR A 305 4.83 -0.23 28.04
N THR A 306 3.51 -0.07 28.11
CA THR A 306 2.61 -1.04 28.72
C THR A 306 1.83 -1.78 27.64
N ILE A 307 1.82 -3.11 27.74
CA ILE A 307 1.09 -3.99 26.84
C ILE A 307 -0.14 -4.53 27.55
N TYR A 308 -1.30 -4.46 26.90
CA TYR A 308 -2.54 -5.10 27.34
C TYR A 308 -3.00 -6.09 26.28
N LEU A 309 -3.75 -7.12 26.70
CA LEU A 309 -4.49 -7.93 25.74
C LEU A 309 -5.80 -7.21 25.42
N LEU A 310 -6.28 -7.23 24.17
CA LEU A 310 -7.58 -6.59 23.88
C LEU A 310 -8.75 -7.29 24.61
N SER A 311 -8.54 -8.54 25.04
CA SER A 311 -9.46 -9.30 25.89
C SER A 311 -9.47 -8.86 27.37
N ASP A 312 -8.41 -8.20 27.85
CA ASP A 312 -8.31 -7.65 29.21
C ASP A 312 -7.49 -6.36 29.21
N LEU A 313 -8.20 -5.22 29.13
CA LEU A 313 -7.60 -3.90 29.21
C LEU A 313 -7.46 -3.38 30.66
N ALA A 314 -7.91 -4.14 31.66
CA ALA A 314 -7.79 -3.74 33.06
C ALA A 314 -6.45 -4.19 33.66
N THR A 315 -5.94 -5.34 33.23
CA THR A 315 -4.68 -5.91 33.72
C THR A 315 -3.60 -5.82 32.64
N PRO A 316 -2.46 -5.15 32.90
CA PRO A 316 -1.33 -5.19 31.97
C PRO A 316 -0.82 -6.61 31.77
N PHE A 317 -0.62 -7.00 30.51
CA PHE A 317 0.11 -8.21 30.15
C PHE A 317 1.61 -8.06 30.44
N ALA A 318 2.16 -6.88 30.14
CA ALA A 318 3.55 -6.53 30.44
C ALA A 318 3.68 -5.02 30.67
N THR A 319 4.61 -4.60 31.53
CA THR A 319 4.91 -3.19 31.84
C THR A 319 6.40 -2.93 31.72
N GLY A 320 6.78 -1.66 31.47
CA GLY A 320 8.18 -1.25 31.34
C GLY A 320 8.89 -1.91 30.15
N VAL A 321 8.13 -2.32 29.14
CA VAL A 321 8.69 -3.03 28.00
C VAL A 321 9.49 -2.03 27.16
N GLY A 322 10.73 -2.35 26.81
CA GLY A 322 11.59 -1.43 26.05
C GLY A 322 12.33 -0.37 26.87
N ALA A 323 12.08 -0.28 28.19
CA ALA A 323 12.84 0.62 29.05
C ALA A 323 14.32 0.23 29.08
N GLY A 324 15.20 1.09 28.53
CA GLY A 324 16.66 0.95 28.63
C GLY A 324 17.40 0.32 27.42
N GLY A 325 16.74 0.09 26.28
CA GLY A 325 17.29 -0.34 24.97
C GLY A 325 17.83 -1.78 24.94
N PRO A 326 17.36 -2.70 24.05
CA PRO A 326 17.24 -2.64 22.57
C PRO A 326 15.80 -2.85 22.05
N PRO A 327 15.54 -3.13 20.74
CA PRO A 327 14.24 -3.61 20.26
C PRO A 327 13.73 -4.74 21.13
N PHE A 328 12.49 -4.61 21.59
CA PHE A 328 11.95 -5.49 22.60
C PHE A 328 10.86 -6.37 21.99
N LEU A 329 10.97 -7.65 22.31
CA LEU A 329 10.06 -8.69 21.86
C LEU A 329 9.03 -8.97 22.94
N VAL A 330 7.75 -8.90 22.58
CA VAL A 330 6.64 -9.40 23.38
C VAL A 330 6.22 -10.75 22.81
N ASP A 331 6.27 -11.78 23.64
CA ASP A 331 5.95 -13.16 23.26
C ASP A 331 4.55 -13.54 23.76
N PHE A 332 3.66 -13.83 22.83
CA PHE A 332 2.30 -14.32 23.08
C PHE A 332 2.19 -15.84 22.85
N ALA A 333 3.21 -16.49 22.30
CA ALA A 333 3.17 -17.91 21.96
C ALA A 333 2.94 -18.79 23.19
N ALA A 334 3.43 -18.37 24.36
CA ALA A 334 3.24 -19.07 25.63
C ALA A 334 1.75 -19.18 26.05
N ILE A 335 0.88 -18.32 25.53
CA ILE A 335 -0.58 -18.35 25.78
C ILE A 335 -1.38 -18.81 24.56
N GLY A 336 -0.72 -19.31 23.51
CA GLY A 336 -1.36 -19.74 22.26
C GLY A 336 -1.57 -18.63 21.25
N GLY A 337 -0.92 -17.48 21.41
CA GLY A 337 -1.14 -16.30 20.58
C GLY A 337 -2.34 -15.47 21.03
N VAL A 338 -2.53 -14.32 20.37
CA VAL A 338 -3.63 -13.40 20.65
C VAL A 338 -4.26 -12.88 19.38
N SER A 339 -5.58 -12.74 19.39
CA SER A 339 -6.31 -12.08 18.31
C SER A 339 -6.09 -10.55 18.32
N GLY A 340 -5.56 -10.00 19.41
CA GLY A 340 -5.15 -8.61 19.47
C GLY A 340 -4.54 -8.19 20.79
N PHE A 341 -3.73 -7.13 20.74
CA PHE A 341 -3.10 -6.50 21.90
C PHE A 341 -3.07 -4.98 21.73
N ARG A 342 -2.91 -4.29 22.85
CA ARG A 342 -2.71 -2.84 22.93
C ARG A 342 -1.29 -2.54 23.37
N ILE A 343 -0.64 -1.58 22.71
CA ILE A 343 0.55 -0.89 23.22
C ILE A 343 0.16 0.52 23.63
N ALA A 344 0.49 0.89 24.87
CA ALA A 344 0.19 2.20 25.45
C ALA A 344 1.43 2.82 26.10
N GLY A 345 1.40 4.14 26.22
CA GLY A 345 2.45 4.91 26.89
C GLY A 345 3.60 5.32 25.96
N ILE A 346 3.35 5.49 24.66
CA ILE A 346 4.35 6.11 23.78
C ILE A 346 4.45 7.59 24.16
N ASP A 347 5.61 7.99 24.70
CA ASP A 347 5.83 9.36 25.17
C ASP A 347 5.72 10.39 24.02
N PRO A 348 4.71 11.30 24.05
CA PRO A 348 4.59 12.36 23.05
C PRO A 348 5.82 13.27 22.95
N ALA A 349 6.61 13.40 24.03
CA ALA A 349 7.81 14.23 24.07
C ALA A 349 8.96 13.67 23.20
N LEU A 350 8.90 12.41 22.78
CA LEU A 350 9.82 11.83 21.81
C LEU A 350 9.69 12.48 20.42
N GLY A 351 8.61 13.22 20.16
CA GLY A 351 8.47 14.04 18.95
C GLY A 351 8.50 13.22 17.67
N LEU A 352 7.96 11.99 17.71
CA LEU A 352 7.84 11.12 16.56
C LEU A 352 7.10 11.88 15.44
N ASP A 353 7.75 12.00 14.29
CA ASP A 353 7.22 12.72 13.14
C ASP A 353 6.06 11.91 12.52
N PRO A 354 4.81 12.41 12.54
CA PRO A 354 3.67 11.72 11.95
C PRO A 354 3.77 11.56 10.43
N ASP A 355 4.63 12.33 9.76
CA ASP A 355 4.90 12.21 8.33
C ASP A 355 6.10 11.28 8.02
N ASN A 356 6.76 10.74 9.05
CA ASN A 356 7.87 9.78 8.88
C ASN A 356 7.33 8.33 8.82
N PRO A 357 7.40 7.66 7.65
CA PRO A 357 6.89 6.30 7.43
C PRO A 357 7.81 5.19 7.97
N ASN A 358 8.64 5.52 8.96
CA ASN A 358 9.48 4.58 9.70
C ASN A 358 9.51 4.93 11.19
N ALA A 359 8.55 5.72 11.67
CA ALA A 359 8.57 6.23 13.03
C ALA A 359 8.19 5.18 14.08
N PHE A 360 7.38 4.17 13.73
CA PHE A 360 6.96 3.13 14.67
C PHE A 360 6.80 1.74 14.02
N VAL A 361 7.88 1.25 13.43
CA VAL A 361 7.87 -0.03 12.70
C VAL A 361 7.74 -1.23 13.65
N THR A 362 6.63 -1.96 13.54
CA THR A 362 6.34 -3.13 14.38
C THR A 362 6.45 -4.42 13.57
N GLY A 363 7.27 -5.36 14.03
CA GLY A 363 7.42 -6.68 13.42
C GLY A 363 6.54 -7.73 14.09
N LEU A 364 5.64 -8.37 13.35
CA LEU A 364 4.67 -9.35 13.85
C LEU A 364 4.94 -10.76 13.31
N THR A 365 4.68 -11.78 14.12
CA THR A 365 4.66 -13.20 13.69
C THR A 365 3.32 -13.83 14.04
N PHE A 366 2.91 -14.87 13.30
CA PHE A 366 1.56 -15.43 13.37
C PHE A 366 1.56 -16.96 13.52
N GLU A 367 0.50 -17.50 14.12
CA GLU A 367 0.31 -18.93 14.28
C GLU A 367 -0.19 -19.56 12.96
N VAL A 368 0.75 -19.99 12.12
CA VAL A 368 0.44 -20.57 10.81
C VAL A 368 1.28 -21.81 10.53
N THR A 369 0.70 -22.77 9.81
CA THR A 369 1.36 -24.01 9.36
C THR A 369 1.64 -24.02 7.85
N GLY A 370 1.22 -22.98 7.15
CA GLY A 370 1.42 -22.77 5.71
C GLY A 370 1.06 -21.34 5.31
N PRO A 371 1.18 -21.00 4.01
CA PRO A 371 0.86 -19.67 3.51
C PRO A 371 -0.58 -19.26 3.84
N THR A 372 -0.75 -18.29 4.75
CA THR A 372 -2.06 -17.89 5.29
C THR A 372 -2.25 -16.38 5.16
N MET A 373 -3.46 -15.96 4.79
CA MET A 373 -3.81 -14.54 4.75
C MET A 373 -4.01 -13.99 6.16
N VAL A 374 -3.49 -12.79 6.38
CA VAL A 374 -3.68 -11.99 7.59
C VAL A 374 -4.39 -10.71 7.19
N ASP A 375 -5.53 -10.47 7.81
CA ASP A 375 -6.18 -9.16 7.87
C ASP A 375 -5.86 -8.56 9.24
N LEU A 376 -5.01 -7.53 9.28
CA LEU A 376 -4.59 -6.86 10.50
C LEU A 376 -5.15 -5.44 10.52
N THR A 377 -5.68 -4.99 11.65
CA THR A 377 -6.02 -3.60 11.90
C THR A 377 -5.16 -3.06 13.03
N GLN A 378 -4.70 -1.82 12.87
CA GLN A 378 -3.99 -1.07 13.89
C GLN A 378 -4.75 0.24 14.15
N THR A 379 -5.39 0.34 15.31
CA THR A 379 -6.22 1.50 15.68
C THR A 379 -5.47 2.42 16.66
N PRO A 380 -5.26 3.71 16.34
CA PRO A 380 -4.57 4.63 17.24
C PRO A 380 -5.40 4.97 18.48
N ILE A 381 -4.75 5.03 19.64
CA ILE A 381 -5.36 5.37 20.93
C ILE A 381 -5.35 6.90 21.11
N ARG A 382 -6.16 7.62 20.32
CA ARG A 382 -6.45 9.09 20.38
C ARG A 382 -5.26 10.07 20.53
N PHE A 383 -5.15 10.96 19.54
CA PHE A 383 -4.46 12.25 19.57
C PHE A 383 -4.89 13.14 20.76
N ASP A 384 -3.92 13.71 21.49
CA ASP A 384 -4.19 14.99 22.14
C ASP A 384 -4.03 16.09 21.09
N THR A 385 -5.18 16.62 20.69
CA THR A 385 -5.36 17.81 19.89
C THR A 385 -4.65 18.99 20.53
N ASP A 386 -3.77 19.66 19.78
CA ASP A 386 -3.60 21.11 19.80
C ASP A 386 -4.19 21.80 21.05
N SER A 387 -3.57 21.61 22.20
CA SER A 387 -3.64 22.63 23.22
C SER A 387 -2.60 23.66 22.82
N THR A 388 -2.95 24.45 21.82
CA THR A 388 -2.71 25.88 21.94
C THR A 388 -3.20 26.24 23.34
N VAL A 389 -2.28 26.22 24.31
CA VAL A 389 -2.43 26.96 25.55
C VAL A 389 -2.76 28.36 25.04
N PRO A 390 -3.95 28.91 25.31
CA PRO A 390 -4.15 30.31 25.03
C PRO A 390 -3.10 31.01 25.89
N GLU A 391 -2.10 31.63 25.25
CA GLU A 391 -1.14 32.43 25.99
C GLU A 391 -1.98 33.38 26.86
N PRO A 392 -1.79 33.39 28.19
CA PRO A 392 -2.67 34.10 29.08
C PRO A 392 -2.53 35.60 28.82
N ALA A 393 -3.37 36.14 27.94
CA ALA A 393 -3.52 37.57 27.65
C ALA A 393 -2.20 38.37 27.74
N SER A 394 -1.08 37.86 27.22
CA SER A 394 0.24 38.49 27.36
C SER A 394 0.20 39.92 26.81
N TRP A 395 -0.53 40.11 25.71
CA TRP A 395 -0.83 41.41 25.12
C TRP A 395 -1.79 42.27 25.94
N GLY A 396 -2.81 41.67 26.57
CA GLY A 396 -3.73 42.38 27.47
C GLY A 396 -3.04 42.88 28.73
N MET A 397 -2.18 42.07 29.34
CA MET A 397 -1.36 42.41 30.50
C MET A 397 -0.26 43.44 30.15
N LEU A 398 0.35 43.33 28.95
CA LEU A 398 1.33 44.30 28.45
C LEU A 398 0.67 45.66 28.16
N LEU A 399 -0.50 45.68 27.51
CA LEU A 399 -1.27 46.90 27.23
C LEU A 399 -1.81 47.54 28.51
N LEU A 400 -2.30 46.74 29.47
CA LEU A 400 -2.69 47.23 30.80
C LEU A 400 -1.48 47.76 31.58
N GLY A 401 -0.31 47.13 31.45
CA GLY A 401 0.96 47.60 32.02
C GLY A 401 1.39 48.95 31.48
N PHE A 402 1.38 49.12 30.15
CA PHE A 402 1.70 50.41 29.51
C PHE A 402 0.63 51.47 29.76
N ALA A 403 -0.65 51.13 29.81
CA ALA A 403 -1.72 52.06 30.18
C ALA A 403 -1.64 52.49 31.65
N GLY A 404 -1.27 51.57 32.56
CA GLY A 404 -1.05 51.85 33.98
C GLY A 404 0.14 52.78 34.21
N ILE A 405 1.28 52.53 33.54
CA ILE A 405 2.45 53.41 33.59
C ILE A 405 2.15 54.77 32.93
N GLY A 406 1.44 54.79 31.81
CA GLY A 406 0.99 56.02 31.15
C GLY A 406 0.03 56.85 32.01
N GLY A 407 -0.88 56.22 32.74
CA GLY A 407 -1.80 56.86 33.69
C GLY A 407 -1.07 57.45 34.92
N LEU A 408 -0.07 56.75 35.44
CA LEU A 408 0.79 57.22 36.53
C LEU A 408 1.68 58.42 36.10
N LEU A 409 2.22 58.38 34.89
CA LEU A 409 3.00 59.50 34.32
C LEU A 409 2.13 60.72 34.00
N ARG A 410 0.87 60.51 33.58
CA ARG A 410 -0.11 61.59 33.34
C ARG A 410 -0.59 62.25 34.64
N ARG A 411 -0.81 61.47 35.71
CA ARG A 411 -1.12 62.01 37.05
C ARG A 411 0.02 62.82 37.65
N ARG A 412 1.28 62.45 37.40
CA ARG A 412 2.45 63.25 37.83
C ARG A 412 2.60 64.59 37.09
N ARG A 413 2.00 64.74 35.89
CA ARG A 413 1.97 66.01 35.15
C ARG A 413 0.77 66.91 35.49
N GLN A 414 -0.22 66.40 36.22
CA GLN A 414 -1.42 67.13 36.64
C GLN A 414 -1.44 67.49 38.13
N ALA A 415 -0.29 67.44 38.80
CA ALA A 415 -0.16 68.13 40.08
C ALA A 415 -0.33 69.65 39.81
N PRO A 416 -1.33 70.31 40.41
CA PRO A 416 -1.64 71.71 40.12
C PRO A 416 -0.49 72.60 40.58
N ALA A 417 -0.11 73.54 39.70
CA ALA A 417 0.72 74.65 40.08
C ALA A 417 -0.06 75.59 41.02
N ARG A 418 0.49 75.74 42.24
CA ARG A 418 0.39 76.86 43.19
C ARG A 418 -0.97 77.27 43.77
N ALA A 419 -0.96 77.47 45.10
CA ALA A 419 -0.80 78.81 45.66
C ALA A 419 0.41 78.80 46.60
#